data_AF-A0A0H3FHL3-F1
#
_entry.id   AF-A0A0H3FHL3-F1
#
_cell.length_a   1.000
_cell.length_b   1.000
_cell.length_c   1.000
_cell.angle_alpha   90.00
_cell.angle_beta   90.00
_cell.angle_gamma   90.00
#
_symmetry.space_group_name_H-M   'P 1'
#
loop_
_entity.id
_entity.type
_entity.pdbx_description
1 polymer ?
#
loop_
_entity_poly.entity_id
_entity_poly.type
_entity_poly.pdbx_seq_one_letter_code
_entity_poly.pdbx_strand_id
1 'polypeptide(L)'
;MTEQKVSENVMRMKMRPFLHAMKGLSPEFIPLLKTILSHVRYKRIENMTRADVSRDIQGYISKVYAEWKEAQNIIAHALTKRLENIKLLEDDKKQYHRLKNKREKERCISEIGIAKIEIRILQRSIDALIWQIFEYEHSTIRRLALHDDIDNLSLKNIKDSMGYVSEMNKDPLTIAVASDLTTFVHVGDVIRQNIKDGNQIIEIKSGEKNLAFSEAASFSINTRCPVFDDNFTGQMNTTDKKHFFRAKKQQERLSSVEQILETGEGHDNYHDKPVRIQDHNYIPDFFHELIIHSWKKLRLGKLWDIHVVDECLFIGVYENTKIGFVGFNTWKNTTKFKGIVFNVLDSGRMMFVRPFMCLNLPVDILEDIIDGKVIVVLCLDYERFFNYGNSIYPGIFKLENTDVDSDLLSSCMHVNKLPIYSLHGGNKVYMQTGMESRIVFDFQRPRNVIDWTFKTSDLKKDAARKMHSKVKKEKMKKQMKNKQSKKMRKANRNQK
;
A
#
# COMPACT_ATOMS: atom_id res chain seq x y z
N MET A 1 -32.66 13.03 15.99
CA MET A 1 -32.62 12.35 14.67
C MET A 1 -33.66 11.24 14.70
N THR A 2 -34.57 11.16 13.73
CA THR A 2 -35.68 10.19 13.71
C THR A 2 -35.20 8.78 13.36
N GLU A 3 -35.85 7.74 13.88
CA GLU A 3 -35.53 6.31 13.64
C GLU A 3 -35.45 5.95 12.15
N GLN A 4 -36.30 6.59 11.33
CA GLN A 4 -36.30 6.43 9.87
C GLN A 4 -34.98 6.90 9.22
N LYS A 5 -34.40 8.03 9.69
CA LYS A 5 -33.09 8.52 9.23
C LYS A 5 -31.95 7.60 9.67
N VAL A 6 -32.08 6.95 10.82
CA VAL A 6 -31.10 5.96 11.29
C VAL A 6 -31.15 4.71 10.41
N SER A 7 -32.35 4.21 10.09
CA SER A 7 -32.55 3.06 9.19
C SER A 7 -32.04 3.29 7.77
N GLU A 8 -32.31 4.47 7.20
CA GLU A 8 -31.79 4.85 5.87
C GLU A 8 -30.27 4.94 5.82
N ASN A 9 -29.65 5.52 6.86
CA ASN A 9 -28.19 5.59 6.95
C ASN A 9 -27.54 4.20 7.06
N VAL A 10 -28.14 3.30 7.85
CA VAL A 10 -27.67 1.91 7.98
C VAL A 10 -27.75 1.18 6.64
N MET A 11 -28.86 1.34 5.89
CA MET A 11 -28.99 0.72 4.57
C MET A 11 -28.01 1.30 3.55
N ARG A 12 -27.80 2.63 3.54
CA ARG A 12 -26.78 3.26 2.70
C ARG A 12 -25.38 2.72 2.98
N MET A 13 -25.02 2.57 4.25
CA MET A 13 -23.73 1.99 4.66
C MET A 13 -23.58 0.54 4.20
N LYS A 14 -24.62 -0.29 4.37
CA LYS A 14 -24.60 -1.69 3.91
C LYS A 14 -24.54 -1.82 2.39
N MET A 15 -25.14 -0.89 1.65
CA MET A 15 -25.17 -0.93 0.19
C MET A 15 -23.87 -0.42 -0.44
N ARG A 16 -23.16 0.49 0.24
CA ARG A 16 -21.94 1.13 -0.28
C ARG A 16 -20.95 0.15 -0.94
N PRO A 17 -20.57 -0.99 -0.35
CA PRO A 17 -19.57 -1.89 -0.95
C PRO A 17 -20.02 -2.54 -2.26
N PHE A 18 -21.31 -2.52 -2.57
CA PHE A 18 -21.87 -3.14 -3.77
C PHE A 18 -22.18 -2.12 -4.86
N LEU A 19 -22.10 -0.82 -4.56
CA LEU A 19 -22.34 0.22 -5.54
C LEU A 19 -21.20 0.23 -6.56
N HIS A 20 -21.58 0.36 -7.83
CA HIS A 20 -20.62 0.60 -8.90
C HIS A 20 -20.02 1.99 -8.72
N ALA A 21 -18.81 2.05 -8.14
CA ALA A 21 -18.14 3.29 -7.76
C ALA A 21 -17.86 4.24 -8.95
N MET A 22 -17.94 3.70 -10.17
CA MET A 22 -17.69 4.41 -11.42
C MET A 22 -18.95 5.05 -12.04
N LYS A 23 -20.16 4.64 -11.63
CA LYS A 23 -21.43 5.14 -12.20
C LYS A 23 -21.65 6.66 -12.02
N GLY A 24 -21.03 7.25 -11.01
CA GLY A 24 -21.15 8.68 -10.70
C GLY A 24 -20.04 9.55 -11.30
N LEU A 25 -19.17 9.00 -12.14
CA LEU A 25 -18.06 9.71 -12.77
C LEU A 25 -18.47 10.27 -14.14
N SER A 26 -17.66 11.20 -14.65
CA SER A 26 -17.89 11.84 -15.95
C SER A 26 -17.87 10.79 -17.07
N PRO A 27 -18.74 10.89 -18.10
CA PRO A 27 -18.87 9.87 -19.15
C PRO A 27 -17.55 9.53 -19.86
N GLU A 28 -16.70 10.54 -20.07
CA GLU A 28 -15.39 10.41 -20.71
C GLU A 28 -14.30 9.81 -19.80
N PHE A 29 -14.56 9.74 -18.48
CA PHE A 29 -13.57 9.28 -17.52
C PHE A 29 -13.35 7.76 -17.58
N ILE A 30 -14.38 6.98 -17.87
CA ILE A 30 -14.25 5.51 -17.93
C ILE A 30 -13.39 5.05 -19.10
N PRO A 31 -13.58 5.55 -20.34
CA PRO A 31 -12.65 5.30 -21.44
C PRO A 31 -11.22 5.73 -21.11
N LEU A 32 -11.04 6.92 -20.52
CA LEU A 32 -9.74 7.41 -20.09
C LEU A 32 -9.05 6.45 -19.11
N LEU A 33 -9.78 5.98 -18.08
CA LEU A 33 -9.26 5.07 -17.07
C LEU A 33 -8.81 3.75 -17.68
N LYS A 34 -9.54 3.22 -18.67
CA LYS A 34 -9.15 2.01 -19.40
C LYS A 34 -7.91 2.21 -20.25
N THR A 35 -7.77 3.36 -20.91
CA THR A 35 -6.55 3.72 -21.64
C THR A 35 -5.35 3.76 -20.70
N ILE A 36 -5.49 4.41 -19.53
CA ILE A 36 -4.44 4.45 -18.51
C ILE A 36 -4.12 3.04 -18.01
N LEU A 37 -5.14 2.22 -17.69
CA LEU A 37 -4.95 0.84 -17.26
C LEU A 37 -4.12 0.04 -18.27
N SER A 38 -4.42 0.17 -19.56
CA SER A 38 -3.69 -0.51 -20.64
C SER A 38 -2.19 -0.16 -20.67
N HIS A 39 -1.86 1.12 -20.47
CA HIS A 39 -0.48 1.60 -20.40
C HIS A 39 0.23 1.18 -19.09
N VAL A 40 -0.42 1.38 -17.94
CA VAL A 40 0.13 0.99 -16.61
C VAL A 40 0.43 -0.52 -16.57
N ARG A 41 -0.44 -1.32 -17.19
CA ARG A 41 -0.32 -2.78 -17.29
C ARG A 41 0.34 -3.27 -18.56
N TYR A 42 0.91 -2.36 -19.35
CA TYR A 42 1.72 -2.69 -20.52
C TYR A 42 1.04 -3.74 -21.44
N LYS A 43 -0.30 -3.67 -21.57
CA LYS A 43 -1.14 -4.67 -22.29
C LYS A 43 -0.64 -4.89 -23.72
N ARG A 44 -0.09 -3.84 -24.33
CA ARG A 44 0.44 -3.84 -25.70
C ARG A 44 1.70 -4.69 -25.88
N ILE A 45 2.38 -5.05 -24.79
CA ILE A 45 3.58 -5.90 -24.81
C ILE A 45 3.39 -7.23 -24.05
N GLU A 46 2.16 -7.56 -23.64
CA GLU A 46 1.82 -8.78 -22.89
C GLU A 46 2.06 -10.07 -23.71
N ASN A 47 2.12 -9.98 -25.04
CA ASN A 47 2.37 -11.11 -25.93
C ASN A 47 3.85 -11.54 -26.00
N MET A 48 4.78 -10.84 -25.33
CA MET A 48 6.20 -11.24 -25.31
C MET A 48 6.40 -12.46 -24.41
N THR A 49 7.02 -13.52 -24.95
CA THR A 49 7.31 -14.73 -24.17
C THR A 49 8.48 -14.50 -23.21
N ARG A 50 8.61 -15.33 -22.17
CA ARG A 50 9.81 -15.30 -21.29
C ARG A 50 11.11 -15.46 -22.07
N ALA A 51 11.10 -16.21 -23.16
CA ALA A 51 12.25 -16.39 -24.03
C ALA A 51 12.57 -15.14 -24.86
N ASP A 52 11.57 -14.32 -25.21
CA ASP A 52 11.78 -13.02 -25.84
C ASP A 52 12.39 -12.03 -24.84
N VAL A 53 11.82 -11.94 -23.64
CA VAL A 53 12.31 -11.05 -22.57
C VAL A 53 13.76 -11.39 -22.19
N SER A 54 14.09 -12.68 -22.06
CA SER A 54 15.45 -13.10 -21.65
C SER A 54 16.51 -12.79 -22.72
N ARG A 55 16.11 -12.67 -24.00
CA ARG A 55 17.02 -12.33 -25.10
C ARG A 55 17.34 -10.84 -25.17
N ASP A 56 16.40 -9.98 -24.77
CA ASP A 56 16.56 -8.52 -24.80
C ASP A 56 15.83 -7.88 -23.61
N ILE A 57 16.44 -8.01 -22.43
CA ILE A 57 15.88 -7.46 -21.18
C ILE A 57 15.80 -5.92 -21.26
N GLN A 58 16.83 -5.28 -21.82
CA GLN A 58 16.87 -3.81 -21.92
C GLN A 58 15.80 -3.28 -22.86
N GLY A 59 15.62 -3.89 -24.04
CA GLY A 59 14.55 -3.52 -24.96
C GLY A 59 13.15 -3.81 -24.41
N TYR A 60 12.98 -4.88 -23.64
CA TYR A 60 11.73 -5.12 -22.91
C TYR A 60 11.44 -4.02 -21.88
N ILE A 61 12.41 -3.70 -21.01
CA ILE A 61 12.26 -2.65 -20.00
C ILE A 61 12.01 -1.30 -20.66
N SER A 62 12.71 -0.98 -21.74
CA SER A 62 12.48 0.26 -22.49
C SER A 62 11.05 0.39 -22.98
N LYS A 63 10.43 -0.69 -23.46
CA LYS A 63 9.02 -0.69 -23.88
C LYS A 63 8.08 -0.53 -22.68
N VAL A 64 8.34 -1.21 -21.57
CA VAL A 64 7.57 -1.03 -20.32
C VAL A 64 7.62 0.43 -19.87
N TYR A 65 8.82 1.02 -19.82
CA TYR A 65 9.00 2.42 -19.42
C TYR A 65 8.36 3.38 -20.41
N ALA A 66 8.35 3.10 -21.71
CA ALA A 66 7.61 3.91 -22.68
C ALA A 66 6.10 3.94 -22.38
N GLU A 67 5.50 2.79 -22.05
CA GLU A 67 4.09 2.71 -21.67
C GLU A 67 3.81 3.48 -20.36
N TRP A 68 4.69 3.38 -19.36
CA TRP A 68 4.54 4.11 -18.10
C TRP A 68 4.72 5.62 -18.25
N LYS A 69 5.67 6.07 -19.09
CA LYS A 69 5.84 7.49 -19.44
C LYS A 69 4.57 8.05 -20.07
N GLU A 70 3.97 7.30 -20.99
CA GLU A 70 2.73 7.70 -21.65
C GLU A 70 1.55 7.74 -20.67
N ALA A 71 1.41 6.74 -19.79
CA ALA A 71 0.40 6.76 -18.72
C ALA A 71 0.51 8.03 -17.88
N GLN A 72 1.72 8.39 -17.44
CA GLN A 72 1.95 9.58 -16.65
C GLN A 72 1.58 10.87 -17.40
N ASN A 73 1.94 10.99 -18.69
CA ASN A 73 1.59 12.16 -19.50
C ASN A 73 0.07 12.33 -19.63
N ILE A 74 -0.64 11.23 -19.91
CA ILE A 74 -2.11 11.20 -20.00
C ILE A 74 -2.73 11.63 -18.66
N ILE A 75 -2.23 11.10 -17.54
CA ILE A 75 -2.71 11.44 -16.20
C ILE A 75 -2.43 12.91 -15.87
N ALA A 76 -1.23 13.43 -16.11
CA ALA A 76 -0.87 14.82 -15.84
C ALA A 76 -1.75 15.81 -16.62
N HIS A 77 -2.04 15.50 -17.89
CA HIS A 77 -2.97 16.28 -18.70
C HIS A 77 -4.40 16.23 -18.14
N ALA A 78 -4.88 15.03 -17.79
CA ALA A 78 -6.21 14.83 -17.23
C ALA A 78 -6.41 15.50 -15.87
N LEU A 79 -5.37 15.54 -15.03
CA LEU A 79 -5.35 16.25 -13.75
C LEU A 79 -5.41 17.77 -13.97
N THR A 80 -4.59 18.29 -14.88
CA THR A 80 -4.56 19.71 -15.25
C THR A 80 -5.95 20.21 -15.64
N LYS A 81 -6.62 19.53 -16.58
CA LYS A 81 -7.97 19.87 -17.04
C LYS A 81 -9.00 19.89 -15.89
N ARG A 82 -8.91 18.94 -14.95
CA ARG A 82 -9.83 18.85 -13.80
C ARG A 82 -9.59 19.94 -12.77
N LEU A 83 -8.33 20.27 -12.49
CA LEU A 83 -7.98 21.36 -11.58
C LEU A 83 -8.43 22.72 -12.14
N GLU A 84 -8.27 22.94 -13.45
CA GLU A 84 -8.80 24.12 -14.13
C GLU A 84 -10.33 24.19 -14.04
N ASN A 85 -11.02 23.08 -14.30
CA ASN A 85 -12.47 23.01 -14.18
C ASN A 85 -12.96 23.29 -12.74
N ILE A 86 -12.30 22.73 -11.73
CA ILE A 86 -12.62 23.02 -10.32
C ILE A 86 -12.48 24.51 -10.03
N LYS A 87 -11.42 25.17 -10.54
CA LYS A 87 -11.22 26.61 -10.35
C LYS A 87 -12.37 27.42 -10.94
N LEU A 88 -12.81 27.09 -12.16
CA LEU A 88 -13.97 27.72 -12.80
C LEU A 88 -15.26 27.50 -11.99
N LEU A 89 -15.55 26.26 -11.61
CA LEU A 89 -16.73 25.90 -10.83
C LEU A 89 -16.76 26.56 -9.45
N GLU A 90 -15.60 26.78 -8.82
CA GLU A 90 -15.49 27.50 -7.55
C GLU A 90 -15.85 28.98 -7.69
N ASP A 91 -15.50 29.61 -8.80
CA ASP A 91 -15.87 31.00 -9.08
C ASP A 91 -17.35 31.12 -9.45
N ASP A 92 -17.88 30.22 -10.27
CA ASP A 92 -19.31 30.11 -10.57
C ASP A 92 -20.15 29.89 -9.30
N LYS A 93 -19.71 29.00 -8.41
CA LYS A 93 -20.35 28.74 -7.11
C LYS A 93 -20.49 30.02 -6.28
N LYS A 94 -19.46 30.88 -6.26
CA LYS A 94 -19.51 32.18 -5.55
C LYS A 94 -20.50 33.12 -6.23
N GLN A 95 -20.52 33.17 -7.56
CA GLN A 95 -21.47 33.99 -8.31
C GLN A 95 -22.92 33.56 -8.08
N TYR A 96 -23.24 32.27 -8.21
CA TYR A 96 -24.58 31.74 -7.96
C TYR A 96 -25.03 31.94 -6.51
N HIS A 97 -24.10 31.91 -5.55
CA HIS A 97 -24.41 32.27 -4.17
C HIS A 97 -24.87 33.73 -4.04
N ARG A 98 -24.18 34.68 -4.68
CA ARG A 98 -24.56 36.11 -4.70
C ARG A 98 -25.92 36.33 -5.36
N LEU A 99 -26.18 35.61 -6.45
CA LEU A 99 -27.45 35.62 -7.17
C LEU A 99 -28.59 34.86 -6.45
N LYS A 100 -28.32 34.27 -5.27
CA LYS A 100 -29.27 33.42 -4.52
C LYS A 100 -29.81 32.24 -5.36
N ASN A 101 -29.10 31.81 -6.39
CA ASN A 101 -29.46 30.67 -7.21
C ASN A 101 -28.96 29.36 -6.55
N LYS A 102 -29.80 28.79 -5.68
CA LYS A 102 -29.47 27.59 -4.91
C LYS A 102 -29.21 26.37 -5.79
N ARG A 103 -29.99 26.18 -6.86
CA ARG A 103 -29.92 25.01 -7.73
C ARG A 103 -28.57 24.93 -8.45
N GLU A 104 -28.14 26.01 -9.08
CA GLU A 104 -26.86 26.03 -9.81
C GLU A 104 -25.67 25.97 -8.85
N LYS A 105 -25.77 26.58 -7.66
CA LYS A 105 -24.77 26.42 -6.61
C LYS A 105 -24.60 24.94 -6.21
N GLU A 106 -25.70 24.21 -6.03
CA GLU A 106 -25.67 22.78 -5.68
C GLU A 106 -25.09 21.93 -6.82
N ARG A 107 -25.38 22.28 -8.08
CA ARG A 107 -24.76 21.65 -9.26
C ARG A 107 -23.23 21.81 -9.23
N CYS A 108 -22.71 23.03 -9.05
CA CYS A 108 -21.26 23.27 -8.96
C CYS A 108 -20.62 22.46 -7.83
N ILE A 109 -21.25 22.40 -6.64
CA ILE A 109 -20.74 21.61 -5.51
C ILE A 109 -20.65 20.12 -5.86
N SER A 110 -21.68 19.59 -6.52
CA SER A 110 -21.69 18.19 -6.95
C SER A 110 -20.60 17.89 -7.97
N GLU A 111 -20.43 18.75 -8.98
CA GLU A 111 -19.41 18.59 -10.03
C GLU A 111 -18.00 18.71 -9.48
N ILE A 112 -17.75 19.64 -8.56
CA ILE A 112 -16.47 19.72 -7.82
C ILE A 112 -16.23 18.42 -7.04
N GLY A 113 -17.26 17.87 -6.40
CA GLY A 113 -17.17 16.59 -5.70
C GLY A 113 -16.76 15.45 -6.61
N ILE A 114 -17.36 15.34 -7.80
CA ILE A 114 -17.02 14.33 -8.82
C ILE A 114 -15.58 14.53 -9.30
N ALA A 115 -15.19 15.76 -9.67
CA ALA A 115 -13.84 16.06 -10.15
C ALA A 115 -12.76 15.71 -9.12
N LYS A 116 -13.00 15.94 -7.82
CA LYS A 116 -12.08 15.54 -6.75
C LYS A 116 -11.93 14.02 -6.62
N ILE A 117 -13.02 13.27 -6.80
CA ILE A 117 -12.96 11.79 -6.82
C ILE A 117 -12.14 11.31 -8.02
N GLU A 118 -12.35 11.90 -9.20
CA GLU A 118 -11.59 11.55 -10.40
C GLU A 118 -10.10 11.88 -10.27
N ILE A 119 -9.76 13.05 -9.72
CA ILE A 119 -8.38 13.44 -9.40
C ILE A 119 -7.73 12.38 -8.52
N ARG A 120 -8.42 11.94 -7.45
CA ARG A 120 -7.87 10.91 -6.56
C ARG A 120 -7.65 9.59 -7.28
N ILE A 121 -8.56 9.16 -8.15
CA ILE A 121 -8.38 7.94 -8.95
C ILE A 121 -7.18 8.07 -9.89
N LEU A 122 -6.98 9.25 -10.50
CA LEU A 122 -5.83 9.53 -11.37
C LEU A 122 -4.50 9.52 -10.59
N GLN A 123 -4.42 10.16 -9.43
CA GLN A 123 -3.23 10.10 -8.57
C GLN A 123 -2.94 8.65 -8.14
N ARG A 124 -3.97 7.89 -7.78
CA ARG A 124 -3.84 6.46 -7.45
C ARG A 124 -3.43 5.59 -8.65
N SER A 125 -3.59 6.10 -9.87
CA SER A 125 -3.06 5.48 -11.08
C SER A 125 -1.58 5.79 -11.29
N ILE A 126 -1.07 6.94 -10.83
CA ILE A 126 0.37 7.22 -10.76
C ILE A 126 1.02 6.40 -9.65
N ASP A 127 0.35 6.27 -8.50
CA ASP A 127 0.81 5.42 -7.41
C ASP A 127 1.07 3.98 -7.89
N ALA A 128 0.28 3.48 -8.85
CA ALA A 128 0.51 2.18 -9.47
C ALA A 128 1.90 2.06 -10.13
N LEU A 129 2.43 3.15 -10.69
CA LEU A 129 3.79 3.18 -11.24
C LEU A 129 4.83 3.10 -10.11
N ILE A 130 4.65 3.88 -9.04
CA ILE A 130 5.55 3.86 -7.87
C ILE A 130 5.57 2.47 -7.21
N TRP A 131 4.39 1.85 -7.05
CA TRP A 131 4.29 0.49 -6.52
C TRP A 131 5.02 -0.53 -7.38
N GLN A 132 5.00 -0.39 -8.71
CA GLN A 132 5.76 -1.26 -9.61
C GLN A 132 7.26 -1.01 -9.54
N ILE A 133 7.69 0.25 -9.45
CA ILE A 133 9.10 0.66 -9.31
C ILE A 133 9.74 0.05 -8.05
N PHE A 134 9.00 0.01 -6.95
CA PHE A 134 9.44 -0.59 -5.68
C PHE A 134 8.95 -2.03 -5.47
N GLU A 135 8.64 -2.75 -6.55
CA GLU A 135 8.33 -4.19 -6.53
C GLU A 135 7.22 -4.60 -5.55
N TYR A 136 6.26 -3.70 -5.31
CA TYR A 136 5.14 -3.86 -4.38
C TYR A 136 5.54 -4.06 -2.90
N GLU A 137 6.72 -3.60 -2.50
CA GLU A 137 7.22 -3.70 -1.13
C GLU A 137 6.58 -2.63 -0.23
N HIS A 138 5.61 -3.06 0.60
CA HIS A 138 4.83 -2.16 1.45
C HIS A 138 5.67 -1.35 2.44
N SER A 139 6.76 -1.92 2.98
CA SER A 139 7.57 -1.27 4.01
C SER A 139 8.20 0.00 3.44
N THR A 140 8.78 -0.12 2.24
CA THR A 140 9.36 0.93 1.41
C THR A 140 8.33 1.99 1.06
N ILE A 141 7.19 1.60 0.50
CA ILE A 141 6.13 2.52 0.11
C ILE A 141 5.68 3.42 1.28
N ARG A 142 5.59 2.85 2.49
CA ARG A 142 5.19 3.61 3.69
C ARG A 142 6.27 4.59 4.16
N ARG A 143 7.54 4.41 3.80
CA ARG A 143 8.63 5.35 4.16
C ARG A 143 8.64 6.60 3.29
N LEU A 144 7.98 6.56 2.13
CA LEU A 144 7.95 7.68 1.19
C LEU A 144 7.01 8.81 1.63
N ALA A 145 6.14 8.54 2.61
CA ALA A 145 5.19 9.51 3.11
C ALA A 145 5.70 10.26 4.36
N LEU A 146 5.10 11.43 4.56
CA LEU A 146 5.25 12.24 5.76
C LEU A 146 3.91 12.32 6.49
N HIS A 147 3.95 12.53 7.80
CA HIS A 147 2.75 12.57 8.67
C HIS A 147 1.75 13.66 8.28
N ASP A 148 2.27 14.80 7.84
CA ASP A 148 1.45 15.94 7.45
C ASP A 148 0.70 15.62 6.14
N ASP A 149 -0.61 15.91 6.10
CA ASP A 149 -1.47 15.78 4.92
C ASP A 149 -1.07 16.86 3.88
N ILE A 150 0.03 16.61 3.19
CA ILE A 150 0.63 17.51 2.22
C ILE A 150 0.08 17.15 0.84
N ASP A 151 -1.17 17.53 0.55
CA ASP A 151 -1.65 17.54 -0.83
C ASP A 151 -1.05 18.76 -1.55
N ASN A 152 0.09 18.53 -2.21
CA ASN A 152 0.78 19.55 -3.01
C ASN A 152 0.27 19.65 -4.45
N LEU A 153 -0.79 18.94 -4.82
CA LEU A 153 -1.24 18.91 -6.20
C LEU A 153 -1.74 20.30 -6.64
N SER A 154 -1.02 20.90 -7.59
CA SER A 154 -1.41 22.19 -8.19
C SER A 154 -1.00 22.29 -9.64
N LEU A 155 -1.67 23.15 -10.41
CA LEU A 155 -1.34 23.38 -11.83
C LEU A 155 0.12 23.78 -12.04
N LYS A 156 0.66 24.59 -11.12
CA LYS A 156 2.06 25.01 -11.16
C LYS A 156 3.00 23.83 -10.93
N ASN A 157 2.76 23.05 -9.87
CA ASN A 157 3.63 21.92 -9.52
C ASN A 157 3.61 20.85 -10.61
N ILE A 158 2.45 20.54 -11.19
CA ILE A 158 2.36 19.62 -12.35
C ILE A 158 3.25 20.13 -13.49
N LYS A 159 3.12 21.40 -13.87
CA LYS A 159 3.89 21.98 -14.97
C LYS A 159 5.39 21.95 -14.71
N ASP A 160 5.81 22.36 -13.52
CA ASP A 160 7.21 22.43 -13.12
C ASP A 160 7.82 21.01 -13.09
N SER A 161 7.20 20.08 -12.35
CA SER A 161 7.69 18.71 -12.18
C SER A 161 7.69 17.91 -13.49
N MET A 162 6.65 18.06 -14.32
CA MET A 162 6.60 17.37 -15.62
C MET A 162 7.65 17.85 -16.62
N GLY A 163 8.12 19.10 -16.53
CA GLY A 163 9.24 19.59 -17.34
C GLY A 163 10.53 18.82 -17.08
N TYR A 164 10.92 18.69 -15.81
CA TYR A 164 12.12 17.93 -15.41
C TYR A 164 11.98 16.44 -15.71
N VAL A 165 10.81 15.87 -15.40
CA VAL A 165 10.50 14.46 -15.66
C VAL A 165 10.58 14.13 -17.14
N SER A 166 10.10 15.01 -18.02
CA SER A 166 10.17 14.81 -19.47
C SER A 166 11.61 14.77 -19.98
N GLU A 167 12.50 15.58 -19.42
CA GLU A 167 13.92 15.58 -19.79
C GLU A 167 14.59 14.26 -19.40
N MET A 168 14.40 13.79 -18.16
CA MET A 168 14.93 12.51 -17.70
C MET A 168 14.37 11.32 -18.49
N ASN A 169 13.09 11.41 -18.88
CA ASN A 169 12.39 10.36 -19.62
C ASN A 169 12.82 10.24 -21.10
N LYS A 170 13.69 11.14 -21.61
CA LYS A 170 14.32 10.97 -22.94
C LYS A 170 15.20 9.72 -23.00
N ASP A 171 15.80 9.30 -21.88
CA ASP A 171 16.52 8.04 -21.79
C ASP A 171 15.54 6.86 -21.81
N PRO A 172 15.63 5.94 -22.81
CA PRO A 172 14.76 4.78 -22.89
C PRO A 172 14.88 3.82 -21.70
N LEU A 173 16.00 3.81 -20.98
CA LEU A 173 16.24 2.91 -19.84
C LEU A 173 15.99 3.57 -18.48
N THR A 174 15.42 4.78 -18.48
CA THR A 174 14.99 5.52 -17.29
C THR A 174 13.48 5.69 -17.30
N ILE A 175 12.85 5.54 -16.14
CA ILE A 175 11.54 6.12 -15.84
C ILE A 175 11.69 7.12 -14.69
N ALA A 176 11.20 8.33 -14.90
CA ALA A 176 11.05 9.36 -13.88
C ALA A 176 9.55 9.61 -13.65
N VAL A 177 9.15 9.64 -12.38
CA VAL A 177 7.77 9.87 -11.94
C VAL A 177 7.73 11.08 -11.01
N ALA A 178 6.85 12.04 -11.30
CA ALA A 178 6.67 13.23 -10.47
C ALA A 178 5.93 12.88 -9.16
N SER A 179 6.56 13.17 -8.02
CA SER A 179 6.01 12.88 -6.69
C SER A 179 4.72 13.64 -6.40
N ASP A 180 4.59 14.89 -6.87
CA ASP A 180 3.39 15.72 -6.71
C ASP A 180 2.12 15.09 -7.32
N LEU A 181 2.28 14.15 -8.27
CA LEU A 181 1.16 13.45 -8.88
C LEU A 181 0.69 12.23 -8.07
N THR A 182 1.43 11.86 -7.03
CA THR A 182 1.16 10.70 -6.18
C THR A 182 0.25 11.08 -5.00
N THR A 183 -0.26 10.09 -4.26
CA THR A 183 -0.98 10.36 -3.01
C THR A 183 -0.15 10.16 -1.75
N PHE A 184 1.09 9.69 -1.85
CA PHE A 184 1.89 9.33 -0.68
C PHE A 184 3.39 9.59 -0.79
N VAL A 185 3.92 9.95 -1.95
CA VAL A 185 5.36 10.27 -2.07
C VAL A 185 5.54 11.74 -1.71
N HIS A 186 5.96 11.98 -0.48
CA HIS A 186 6.20 13.32 0.09
C HIS A 186 7.70 13.61 0.26
N VAL A 187 8.56 12.64 -0.04
CA VAL A 187 10.02 12.77 -0.03
C VAL A 187 10.55 12.88 -1.47
N GLY A 188 11.28 13.95 -1.76
CA GLY A 188 11.73 14.27 -3.12
C GLY A 188 10.60 14.70 -4.06
N ASP A 189 10.98 15.40 -5.11
CA ASP A 189 10.06 15.88 -6.15
C ASP A 189 9.89 14.85 -7.29
N VAL A 190 10.88 13.97 -7.49
CA VAL A 190 10.89 12.95 -8.55
C VAL A 190 11.43 11.61 -8.02
N ILE A 191 10.74 10.52 -8.34
CA ILE A 191 11.25 9.16 -8.23
C ILE A 191 11.80 8.73 -9.58
N ARG A 192 13.09 8.40 -9.65
CA ARG A 192 13.76 7.91 -10.85
C ARG A 192 14.14 6.45 -10.65
N GLN A 193 13.84 5.60 -11.63
CA GLN A 193 14.39 4.25 -11.74
C GLN A 193 15.17 4.15 -13.03
N ASN A 194 16.43 3.72 -12.93
CA ASN A 194 17.28 3.41 -14.07
C ASN A 194 17.84 1.99 -13.91
N ILE A 195 17.97 1.26 -15.02
CA ILE A 195 18.50 -0.12 -15.00
C ILE A 195 19.90 -0.21 -14.38
N LYS A 196 20.75 0.81 -14.59
CA LYS A 196 22.13 0.85 -14.09
C LYS A 196 22.22 1.41 -12.68
N ASP A 197 21.52 2.52 -12.42
CA ASP A 197 21.68 3.28 -11.18
C ASP A 197 20.69 2.85 -10.07
N GLY A 198 19.69 2.04 -10.41
CA GLY A 198 18.61 1.66 -9.50
C GLY A 198 17.64 2.80 -9.20
N ASN A 199 17.01 2.70 -8.04
CA ASN A 199 15.99 3.64 -7.56
C ASN A 199 16.67 4.86 -6.94
N GLN A 200 16.23 6.05 -7.32
CA GLN A 200 16.73 7.32 -6.81
C GLN A 200 15.57 8.25 -6.48
N ILE A 201 15.70 8.99 -5.39
CA ILE A 201 14.76 10.03 -4.96
C ILE A 201 15.45 11.37 -5.20
N ILE A 202 14.86 12.22 -6.04
CA ILE A 202 15.48 13.46 -6.50
C ILE A 202 14.66 14.65 -6.02
N GLU A 203 15.32 15.56 -5.32
CA GLU A 203 14.78 16.88 -4.98
C GLU A 203 15.23 17.89 -6.05
N ILE A 204 14.27 18.57 -6.68
CA ILE A 204 14.53 19.56 -7.71
C ILE A 204 14.79 20.92 -7.05
N LYS A 205 15.95 21.50 -7.29
CA LYS A 205 16.28 22.87 -6.87
C LYS A 205 16.51 23.75 -8.09
N SER A 206 15.90 24.93 -8.07
CA SER A 206 16.10 25.97 -9.09
C SER A 206 16.50 27.29 -8.44
N GLY A 207 17.42 28.01 -9.09
CA GLY A 207 17.98 29.27 -8.62
C GLY A 207 19.22 29.12 -7.74
N GLU A 208 20.22 29.97 -7.96
CA GLU A 208 21.54 29.93 -7.30
C GLU A 208 21.43 29.90 -5.77
N LYS A 209 20.51 30.69 -5.21
CA LYS A 209 20.32 30.78 -3.76
C LYS A 209 19.81 29.46 -3.15
N ASN A 210 18.88 28.79 -3.82
CA ASN A 210 18.34 27.52 -3.34
C ASN A 210 19.37 26.39 -3.47
N LEU A 211 20.22 26.44 -4.51
CA LEU A 211 21.35 25.54 -4.65
C LEU A 211 22.34 25.73 -3.50
N ALA A 212 22.73 26.98 -3.20
CA ALA A 212 23.62 27.30 -2.08
C ALA A 212 23.06 26.83 -0.73
N PHE A 213 21.75 26.98 -0.49
CA PHE A 213 21.10 26.45 0.72
C PHE A 213 21.12 24.93 0.77
N SER A 214 20.92 24.25 -0.37
CA SER A 214 20.96 22.79 -0.44
C SER A 214 22.37 22.25 -0.19
N GLU A 215 23.40 22.88 -0.77
CA GLU A 215 24.80 22.51 -0.53
C GLU A 215 25.20 22.70 0.92
N ALA A 216 24.84 23.84 1.52
CA ALA A 216 25.07 24.11 2.94
C ALA A 216 24.32 23.12 3.85
N ALA A 217 23.08 22.77 3.51
CA ALA A 217 22.30 21.76 4.23
C ALA A 217 22.98 20.38 4.19
N SER A 218 23.41 19.94 3.01
CA SER A 218 24.17 18.69 2.84
C SER A 218 25.47 18.70 3.62
N PHE A 219 26.21 19.81 3.61
CA PHE A 219 27.43 19.96 4.43
C PHE A 219 27.13 19.84 5.93
N SER A 220 26.10 20.53 6.42
CA SER A 220 25.69 20.49 7.83
C SER A 220 25.37 19.07 8.30
N ILE A 221 24.59 18.32 7.51
CA ILE A 221 24.16 16.96 7.83
C ILE A 221 25.33 15.98 7.81
N ASN A 222 26.17 16.06 6.76
CA ASN A 222 27.28 15.12 6.56
C ASN A 222 28.41 15.34 7.58
N THR A 223 28.72 16.59 7.91
CA THR A 223 29.82 16.92 8.85
C THR A 223 29.39 16.91 10.31
N ARG A 224 28.08 17.08 10.58
CA ARG A 224 27.52 17.24 11.93
C ARG A 224 28.22 18.34 12.75
N CYS A 225 28.70 19.39 12.07
CA CYS A 225 29.42 20.49 12.71
C CYS A 225 28.47 21.29 13.62
N PRO A 226 28.69 21.33 14.95
CA PRO A 226 27.74 21.94 15.89
C PRO A 226 27.51 23.44 15.71
N VAL A 227 28.48 24.14 15.11
CA VAL A 227 28.47 25.61 14.97
C VAL A 227 28.20 26.09 13.54
N PHE A 228 28.09 25.17 12.57
CA PHE A 228 27.99 25.55 11.16
C PHE A 228 26.69 26.30 10.87
N ASP A 229 25.55 25.79 11.35
CA ASP A 229 24.24 26.39 11.08
C ASP A 229 24.17 27.83 11.60
N ASP A 230 24.65 28.07 12.82
CA ASP A 230 24.66 29.40 13.44
C ASP A 230 25.55 30.37 12.67
N ASN A 231 26.75 29.92 12.25
CA ASN A 231 27.67 30.74 11.47
C ASN A 231 27.14 31.05 10.06
N PHE A 232 26.61 30.04 9.37
CA PHE A 232 26.07 30.17 8.02
C PHE A 232 24.84 31.09 8.01
N THR A 233 23.96 30.93 9.01
CA THR A 233 22.72 31.71 9.09
C THR A 233 22.89 33.07 9.78
N GLY A 234 24.02 33.34 10.44
CA GLY A 234 24.21 34.50 11.32
C GLY A 234 23.86 35.85 10.70
N GLN A 235 24.16 36.04 9.41
CA GLN A 235 23.89 37.29 8.67
C GLN A 235 22.64 37.22 7.77
N MET A 236 21.93 36.09 7.75
CA MET A 236 20.75 35.90 6.91
C MET A 236 19.52 36.58 7.49
N ASN A 237 18.65 37.09 6.62
CA ASN A 237 17.32 37.55 7.02
C ASN A 237 16.43 36.36 7.42
N THR A 238 15.28 36.64 8.04
CA THR A 238 14.34 35.61 8.53
C THR A 238 13.82 34.68 7.44
N THR A 239 13.65 35.18 6.22
CA THR A 239 13.14 34.39 5.08
C THR A 239 14.20 33.39 4.62
N ASP A 240 15.43 33.85 4.46
CA ASP A 240 16.57 33.03 4.05
C ASP A 240 16.90 31.95 5.08
N LYS A 241 16.86 32.31 6.38
CA LYS A 241 16.97 31.32 7.47
C LYS A 241 15.92 30.22 7.33
N LYS A 242 14.66 30.57 7.07
CA LYS A 242 13.58 29.60 6.86
C LYS A 242 13.82 28.72 5.64
N HIS A 243 14.32 29.28 4.54
CA HIS A 243 14.66 28.50 3.35
C HIS A 243 15.79 27.51 3.59
N PHE A 244 16.86 27.93 4.29
CA PHE A 244 17.95 27.03 4.69
C PHE A 244 17.46 25.90 5.59
N PHE A 245 16.74 26.20 6.68
CA PHE A 245 16.24 25.15 7.59
C PHE A 245 15.21 24.22 6.91
N ARG A 246 14.43 24.75 5.95
CA ARG A 246 13.56 23.92 5.11
C ARG A 246 14.39 22.96 4.25
N ALA A 247 15.41 23.45 3.56
CA ALA A 247 16.30 22.63 2.74
C ALA A 247 17.00 21.55 3.58
N LYS A 248 17.50 21.92 4.77
CA LYS A 248 18.09 20.98 5.73
C LYS A 248 17.12 19.87 6.12
N LYS A 249 15.89 20.22 6.51
CA LYS A 249 14.86 19.23 6.87
C LYS A 249 14.50 18.30 5.70
N GLN A 250 14.46 18.82 4.47
CA GLN A 250 14.24 17.99 3.28
C GLN A 250 15.38 17.00 3.05
N GLN A 251 16.63 17.45 3.19
CA GLN A 251 17.81 16.59 3.06
C GLN A 251 17.89 15.53 4.18
N GLU A 252 17.59 15.89 5.43
CA GLU A 252 17.53 14.94 6.55
C GLU A 252 16.50 13.82 6.29
N ARG A 253 15.32 14.19 5.78
CA ARG A 253 14.27 13.23 5.42
C ARG A 253 14.69 12.31 4.30
N LEU A 254 15.29 12.86 3.24
CA LEU A 254 15.80 12.12 2.09
C LEU A 254 16.84 11.09 2.55
N SER A 255 17.87 11.52 3.27
CA SER A 255 18.92 10.63 3.77
C SER A 255 18.39 9.58 4.75
N SER A 256 17.36 9.89 5.54
CA SER A 256 16.71 8.90 6.41
C SER A 256 16.00 7.81 5.62
N VAL A 257 15.30 8.17 4.53
CA VAL A 257 14.64 7.20 3.66
C VAL A 257 15.67 6.37 2.90
N GLU A 258 16.69 6.99 2.30
CA GLU A 258 17.79 6.29 1.63
C GLU A 258 18.45 5.27 2.57
N GLN A 259 18.76 5.67 3.81
CA GLN A 259 19.32 4.76 4.81
C GLN A 259 18.41 3.55 5.09
N ILE A 260 17.09 3.75 5.18
CA ILE A 260 16.16 2.64 5.40
C ILE A 260 16.10 1.72 4.19
N LEU A 261 16.12 2.26 2.97
CA LEU A 261 16.11 1.46 1.74
C LEU A 261 17.39 0.64 1.59
N GLU A 262 18.54 1.19 1.97
CA GLU A 262 19.83 0.52 1.85
C GLU A 262 20.08 -0.50 2.98
N THR A 263 19.74 -0.15 4.22
CA THR A 263 20.13 -0.95 5.40
C THR A 263 18.98 -1.74 6.01
N GLY A 264 17.74 -1.43 5.64
CA GLY A 264 16.54 -1.96 6.28
C GLY A 264 16.28 -1.39 7.69
N GLU A 265 17.09 -0.44 8.17
CA GLU A 265 16.98 0.17 9.50
C GLU A 265 17.09 1.70 9.41
N GLY A 266 16.36 2.43 10.26
CA GLY A 266 16.46 3.89 10.29
C GLY A 266 15.30 4.56 11.00
N HIS A 267 15.02 5.82 10.66
CA HIS A 267 13.96 6.62 11.28
C HIS A 267 12.77 6.82 10.34
N ASP A 268 11.58 6.43 10.79
CA ASP A 268 10.33 6.61 10.07
C ASP A 268 9.84 8.05 10.17
N ASN A 269 9.94 8.82 9.08
CA ASN A 269 9.45 10.20 9.06
C ASN A 269 7.91 10.31 9.15
N TYR A 270 7.16 9.23 8.92
CA TYR A 270 5.69 9.24 9.02
C TYR A 270 5.21 9.01 10.46
N HIS A 271 5.83 8.07 11.19
CA HIS A 271 5.45 7.74 12.58
C HIS A 271 6.37 8.37 13.63
N ASP A 272 7.43 9.05 13.20
CA ASP A 272 8.50 9.64 14.02
C ASP A 272 9.13 8.63 14.99
N LYS A 273 9.46 7.43 14.49
CA LYS A 273 9.97 6.31 15.30
C LYS A 273 11.07 5.53 14.58
N PRO A 274 12.00 4.90 15.32
CA PRO A 274 12.94 3.97 14.72
C PRO A 274 12.19 2.78 14.10
N VAL A 275 12.64 2.34 12.92
CA VAL A 275 12.09 1.22 12.19
C VAL A 275 13.18 0.23 11.80
N ARG A 276 12.79 -1.05 11.72
CA ARG A 276 13.56 -2.13 11.13
C ARG A 276 12.66 -2.96 10.23
N ILE A 277 12.97 -3.04 8.94
CA ILE A 277 12.27 -3.84 7.94
C ILE A 277 12.64 -5.32 8.14
N GLN A 278 11.64 -6.14 8.44
CA GLN A 278 11.82 -7.58 8.70
C GLN A 278 11.39 -8.46 7.50
N ASP A 279 11.08 -7.85 6.35
CA ASP A 279 10.39 -8.49 5.22
C ASP A 279 11.30 -9.32 4.30
N HIS A 280 12.64 -9.25 4.47
CA HIS A 280 13.64 -9.76 3.51
C HIS A 280 13.57 -11.26 3.14
N ASN A 281 12.83 -12.09 3.89
CA ASN A 281 12.67 -13.53 3.62
C ASN A 281 11.20 -14.00 3.57
N TYR A 282 10.27 -13.06 3.38
CA TYR A 282 8.85 -13.37 3.27
C TYR A 282 8.48 -13.65 1.82
N ILE A 283 7.98 -14.87 1.55
CA ILE A 283 7.42 -15.23 0.25
C ILE A 283 5.90 -15.18 0.38
N PRO A 284 5.21 -14.27 -0.30
CA PRO A 284 3.76 -14.18 -0.25
C PRO A 284 3.09 -15.33 -1.01
N ASP A 285 2.06 -15.93 -0.41
CA ASP A 285 1.10 -16.83 -1.08
C ASP A 285 -0.23 -16.10 -1.27
N PHE A 286 -0.87 -16.31 -2.43
CA PHE A 286 -2.00 -15.49 -2.89
C PHE A 286 -3.23 -16.31 -3.25
N PHE A 287 -4.42 -15.74 -3.10
CA PHE A 287 -5.71 -16.40 -3.45
C PHE A 287 -6.38 -15.84 -4.72
N HIS A 288 -5.73 -14.92 -5.45
CA HIS A 288 -6.29 -14.25 -6.63
C HIS A 288 -6.84 -15.20 -7.71
N GLU A 289 -6.27 -16.41 -7.86
CA GLU A 289 -6.78 -17.45 -8.76
C GLU A 289 -8.26 -17.83 -8.50
N LEU A 290 -8.73 -17.74 -7.25
CA LEU A 290 -10.15 -17.96 -6.92
C LEU A 290 -11.04 -16.90 -7.57
N ILE A 291 -10.58 -15.64 -7.60
CA ILE A 291 -11.31 -14.53 -8.24
C ILE A 291 -11.30 -14.73 -9.77
N ILE A 292 -10.16 -15.11 -10.35
CA ILE A 292 -10.03 -15.39 -11.79
C ILE A 292 -10.98 -16.53 -12.20
N HIS A 293 -11.00 -17.62 -11.44
CA HIS A 293 -11.89 -18.75 -11.70
C HIS A 293 -13.37 -18.37 -11.56
N SER A 294 -13.70 -17.56 -10.55
CA SER A 294 -15.06 -17.05 -10.36
C SER A 294 -15.50 -16.17 -11.54
N TRP A 295 -14.64 -15.25 -12.00
CA TRP A 295 -14.90 -14.42 -13.18
C TRP A 295 -15.15 -15.28 -14.43
N LYS A 296 -14.36 -16.33 -14.65
CA LYS A 296 -14.59 -17.29 -15.76
C LYS A 296 -15.97 -17.94 -15.68
N LYS A 297 -16.42 -18.38 -14.48
CA LYS A 297 -17.78 -18.94 -14.28
C LYS A 297 -18.87 -17.91 -14.58
N LEU A 298 -18.68 -16.66 -14.18
CA LEU A 298 -19.63 -15.59 -14.47
C LEU A 298 -19.81 -15.40 -15.98
N ARG A 299 -18.71 -15.41 -16.74
CA ARG A 299 -18.75 -15.34 -18.21
C ARG A 299 -19.42 -16.55 -18.87
N LEU A 300 -19.51 -17.69 -18.17
CA LEU A 300 -20.25 -18.87 -18.60
C LEU A 300 -21.74 -18.85 -18.17
N GLY A 301 -22.24 -17.72 -17.66
CA GLY A 301 -23.64 -17.52 -17.31
C GLY A 301 -23.97 -17.71 -15.82
N LYS A 302 -22.99 -17.96 -14.95
CA LYS A 302 -23.21 -17.98 -13.50
C LYS A 302 -23.42 -16.56 -12.98
N LEU A 303 -24.36 -16.35 -12.05
CA LEU A 303 -24.62 -15.00 -11.53
C LEU A 303 -23.70 -14.59 -10.38
N TRP A 304 -23.11 -15.57 -9.68
CA TRP A 304 -22.26 -15.34 -8.51
C TRP A 304 -21.36 -16.53 -8.19
N ASP A 305 -20.27 -16.30 -7.46
CA ASP A 305 -19.44 -17.34 -6.82
C ASP A 305 -18.96 -16.81 -5.46
N ILE A 306 -18.85 -17.68 -4.45
CA ILE A 306 -18.38 -17.30 -3.11
C ILE A 306 -17.32 -18.27 -2.61
N HIS A 307 -16.38 -17.77 -1.80
CA HIS A 307 -15.25 -18.53 -1.28
C HIS A 307 -14.95 -18.15 0.17
N VAL A 308 -14.54 -19.14 0.97
CA VAL A 308 -13.95 -18.91 2.29
C VAL A 308 -12.48 -19.32 2.23
N VAL A 309 -11.58 -18.37 2.46
CA VAL A 309 -10.13 -18.60 2.47
C VAL A 309 -9.65 -18.63 3.91
N ASP A 310 -8.96 -19.70 4.28
CA ASP A 310 -8.35 -19.88 5.61
C ASP A 310 -9.34 -19.65 6.76
N GLU A 311 -10.59 -20.07 6.57
CA GLU A 311 -11.70 -20.02 7.54
C GLU A 311 -12.11 -18.61 8.04
N CYS A 312 -11.43 -17.55 7.62
CA CYS A 312 -11.59 -16.20 8.15
C CYS A 312 -11.81 -15.11 7.09
N LEU A 313 -11.46 -15.36 5.83
CA LEU A 313 -11.68 -14.40 4.74
C LEU A 313 -12.83 -14.86 3.85
N PHE A 314 -13.87 -14.03 3.74
CA PHE A 314 -15.05 -14.29 2.93
C PHE A 314 -14.99 -13.46 1.65
N ILE A 315 -15.07 -14.11 0.50
CA ILE A 315 -14.97 -13.47 -0.82
C ILE A 315 -16.25 -13.75 -1.58
N GLY A 316 -16.85 -12.71 -2.15
CA GLY A 316 -17.98 -12.82 -3.07
C GLY A 316 -17.67 -12.15 -4.40
N VAL A 317 -17.97 -12.87 -5.49
CA VAL A 317 -17.84 -12.38 -6.87
C VAL A 317 -19.23 -12.43 -7.50
N TYR A 318 -19.73 -11.30 -7.99
CA TYR A 318 -21.11 -11.13 -8.41
C TYR A 318 -21.19 -10.43 -9.76
N GLU A 319 -22.19 -10.78 -10.56
CA GLU A 319 -22.46 -10.15 -11.85
C GLU A 319 -22.92 -8.68 -11.69
N ASN A 320 -23.69 -8.36 -10.65
CA ASN A 320 -24.22 -7.00 -10.48
C ASN A 320 -24.54 -6.65 -9.01
N THR A 321 -24.79 -5.35 -8.77
CA THR A 321 -25.02 -4.78 -7.43
C THR A 321 -26.16 -5.44 -6.68
N LYS A 322 -27.27 -5.76 -7.36
CA LYS A 322 -28.46 -6.32 -6.71
C LYS A 322 -28.15 -7.71 -6.14
N ILE A 323 -27.55 -8.56 -6.97
CA ILE A 323 -27.17 -9.93 -6.59
C ILE A 323 -26.11 -9.89 -5.49
N GLY A 324 -25.10 -9.03 -5.63
CA GLY A 324 -24.06 -8.87 -4.61
C GLY A 324 -24.62 -8.42 -3.26
N PHE A 325 -25.46 -7.38 -3.25
CA PHE A 325 -26.03 -6.85 -2.01
C PHE A 325 -26.89 -7.89 -1.28
N VAL A 326 -27.80 -8.56 -2.00
CA VAL A 326 -28.68 -9.57 -1.39
C VAL A 326 -27.88 -10.81 -1.00
N GLY A 327 -27.07 -11.34 -1.91
CA GLY A 327 -26.32 -12.58 -1.73
C GLY A 327 -25.31 -12.49 -0.58
N PHE A 328 -24.46 -11.46 -0.58
CA PHE A 328 -23.41 -11.34 0.43
C PHE A 328 -23.97 -11.03 1.82
N ASN A 329 -24.97 -10.15 1.94
CA ASN A 329 -25.59 -9.86 3.24
C ASN A 329 -26.39 -11.04 3.78
N THR A 330 -27.07 -11.80 2.92
CA THR A 330 -27.74 -13.05 3.33
C THR A 330 -26.72 -14.04 3.85
N TRP A 331 -25.62 -14.24 3.11
CA TRP A 331 -24.54 -15.13 3.54
C TRP A 331 -23.93 -14.70 4.87
N LYS A 332 -23.63 -13.40 5.04
CA LYS A 332 -23.12 -12.81 6.28
C LYS A 332 -24.05 -13.04 7.46
N ASN A 333 -25.36 -12.83 7.27
CA ASN A 333 -26.34 -13.01 8.33
C ASN A 333 -26.50 -14.49 8.74
N THR A 334 -26.55 -15.40 7.77
CA THR A 334 -26.73 -16.84 8.01
C THR A 334 -25.51 -17.45 8.70
N THR A 335 -24.31 -17.10 8.25
CA THR A 335 -23.06 -17.65 8.78
C THR A 335 -22.47 -16.85 9.94
N LYS A 336 -23.05 -15.67 10.23
CA LYS A 336 -22.69 -14.76 11.32
C LYS A 336 -21.22 -14.33 11.32
N PHE A 337 -20.56 -14.25 10.15
CA PHE A 337 -19.23 -13.67 10.09
C PHE A 337 -19.27 -12.14 10.27
N LYS A 338 -18.23 -11.59 10.88
CA LYS A 338 -18.11 -10.16 11.22
C LYS A 338 -17.02 -9.49 10.38
N GLY A 339 -16.89 -8.17 10.51
CA GLY A 339 -15.85 -7.38 9.83
C GLY A 339 -16.40 -6.37 8.83
N ILE A 340 -15.51 -5.54 8.32
CA ILE A 340 -15.79 -4.54 7.28
C ILE A 340 -15.89 -5.26 5.93
N VAL A 341 -16.88 -4.89 5.12
CA VAL A 341 -17.01 -5.38 3.74
C VAL A 341 -16.36 -4.37 2.82
N PHE A 342 -15.30 -4.79 2.15
CA PHE A 342 -14.58 -4.00 1.16
C PHE A 342 -15.05 -4.36 -0.24
N ASN A 343 -15.16 -3.37 -1.12
CA ASN A 343 -15.14 -3.59 -2.55
C ASN A 343 -13.68 -3.58 -3.01
N VAL A 344 -13.29 -4.43 -3.95
CA VAL A 344 -11.94 -4.40 -4.52
C VAL A 344 -11.55 -3.01 -5.08
N LEU A 345 -12.52 -2.23 -5.55
CA LEU A 345 -12.34 -0.85 -6.01
C LEU A 345 -11.97 0.15 -4.89
N ASP A 346 -12.19 -0.18 -3.62
CA ASP A 346 -11.78 0.68 -2.50
C ASP A 346 -10.25 0.87 -2.48
N SER A 347 -9.48 -0.09 -3.04
CA SER A 347 -8.01 0.02 -3.24
C SER A 347 -7.59 1.24 -4.08
N GLY A 348 -8.47 1.68 -4.99
CA GLY A 348 -8.27 2.85 -5.83
C GLY A 348 -8.44 4.19 -5.09
N ARG A 349 -8.70 4.17 -3.77
CA ARG A 349 -8.91 5.38 -2.96
C ARG A 349 -8.11 5.40 -1.65
N MET A 350 -7.59 4.26 -1.21
CA MET A 350 -6.87 4.14 0.06
C MET A 350 -5.37 4.34 -0.12
N MET A 351 -4.79 5.25 0.67
CA MET A 351 -3.34 5.48 0.76
C MET A 351 -2.65 4.23 1.35
N PHE A 352 -1.41 3.94 0.94
CA PHE A 352 -0.61 2.76 1.36
C PHE A 352 -1.20 1.38 1.12
N VAL A 353 -2.31 1.31 0.39
CA VAL A 353 -2.87 0.07 -0.14
C VAL A 353 -2.35 -0.12 -1.56
N ARG A 354 -2.19 -1.36 -2.03
CA ARG A 354 -1.86 -1.62 -3.43
C ARG A 354 -2.94 -1.00 -4.34
N PRO A 355 -2.59 -0.14 -5.30
CA PRO A 355 -3.58 0.49 -6.19
C PRO A 355 -4.34 -0.52 -7.04
N PHE A 356 -5.60 -0.21 -7.36
CA PHE A 356 -6.47 -1.07 -8.17
C PHE A 356 -5.83 -1.54 -9.49
N MET A 357 -5.11 -0.65 -10.16
CA MET A 357 -4.44 -0.99 -11.43
C MET A 357 -3.33 -2.02 -11.27
N CYS A 358 -2.76 -2.18 -10.08
CA CYS A 358 -1.66 -3.11 -9.79
C CYS A 358 -2.11 -4.41 -9.14
N LEU A 359 -3.42 -4.63 -9.01
CA LEU A 359 -3.93 -5.87 -8.45
C LEU A 359 -3.45 -7.07 -9.27
N ASN A 360 -3.27 -8.21 -8.60
CA ASN A 360 -2.84 -9.44 -9.23
C ASN A 360 -4.01 -10.12 -9.96
N LEU A 361 -4.58 -9.41 -10.94
CA LEU A 361 -5.67 -9.85 -11.80
C LEU A 361 -5.33 -9.52 -13.26
N PRO A 362 -5.78 -10.34 -14.24
CA PRO A 362 -5.69 -10.01 -15.65
C PRO A 362 -6.39 -8.70 -15.99
N VAL A 363 -5.89 -7.99 -17.01
CA VAL A 363 -6.41 -6.68 -17.42
C VAL A 363 -7.89 -6.74 -17.76
N ASP A 364 -8.34 -7.79 -18.45
CA ASP A 364 -9.75 -7.96 -18.83
C ASP A 364 -10.68 -8.05 -17.60
N ILE A 365 -10.23 -8.64 -16.49
CA ILE A 365 -11.00 -8.68 -15.24
C ILE A 365 -11.09 -7.28 -14.64
N LEU A 366 -9.97 -6.54 -14.63
CA LEU A 366 -9.95 -5.16 -14.13
C LEU A 366 -10.86 -4.24 -14.96
N GLU A 367 -10.88 -4.41 -16.29
CA GLU A 367 -11.81 -3.71 -17.19
C GLU A 367 -13.27 -4.04 -16.89
N ASP A 368 -13.61 -5.32 -16.68
CA ASP A 368 -14.98 -5.73 -16.34
C ASP A 368 -15.43 -5.20 -14.97
N ILE A 369 -14.50 -5.08 -14.01
CA ILE A 369 -14.76 -4.43 -12.71
C ILE A 369 -14.98 -2.92 -12.89
N ILE A 370 -14.16 -2.24 -13.71
CA ILE A 370 -14.36 -0.82 -14.07
C ILE A 370 -15.74 -0.61 -14.70
N ASP A 371 -16.14 -1.51 -15.61
CA ASP A 371 -17.46 -1.46 -16.27
C ASP A 371 -18.62 -1.81 -15.36
N GLY A 372 -18.35 -2.37 -14.17
CA GLY A 372 -19.38 -2.83 -13.25
C GLY A 372 -20.09 -4.11 -13.69
N LYS A 373 -19.51 -4.84 -14.65
CA LYS A 373 -19.96 -6.17 -15.09
C LYS A 373 -19.60 -7.25 -14.06
N VAL A 374 -18.61 -6.97 -13.21
CA VAL A 374 -18.22 -7.82 -12.09
C VAL A 374 -18.00 -6.97 -10.84
N ILE A 375 -18.51 -7.47 -9.72
CA ILE A 375 -18.30 -6.91 -8.38
C ILE A 375 -17.58 -7.95 -7.55
N VAL A 376 -16.45 -7.55 -6.97
CA VAL A 376 -15.69 -8.38 -6.01
C VAL A 376 -15.74 -7.69 -4.65
N VAL A 377 -16.27 -8.39 -3.66
CA VAL A 377 -16.31 -7.94 -2.27
C VAL A 377 -15.63 -8.93 -1.34
N LEU A 378 -14.98 -8.41 -0.31
CA LEU A 378 -14.22 -9.18 0.66
C LEU A 378 -14.57 -8.76 2.09
N CYS A 379 -14.56 -9.70 3.03
CA CYS A 379 -14.74 -9.42 4.45
C CYS A 379 -13.81 -10.32 5.26
N LEU A 380 -12.84 -9.71 5.96
CA LEU A 380 -11.99 -10.42 6.91
C LEU A 380 -12.65 -10.41 8.29
N ASP A 381 -12.97 -11.59 8.81
CA ASP A 381 -13.48 -11.75 10.16
C ASP A 381 -12.30 -11.86 11.13
N TYR A 382 -12.00 -10.77 11.85
CA TYR A 382 -10.86 -10.71 12.77
C TYR A 382 -10.94 -11.75 13.91
N GLU A 383 -12.14 -12.09 14.37
CA GLU A 383 -12.32 -13.09 15.42
C GLU A 383 -11.97 -14.48 14.89
N ARG A 384 -12.42 -14.81 13.68
CA ARG A 384 -12.02 -16.05 13.01
C ARG A 384 -10.54 -16.07 12.65
N PHE A 385 -9.98 -14.96 12.22
CA PHE A 385 -8.54 -14.83 11.93
C PHE A 385 -7.70 -15.08 13.18
N PHE A 386 -8.07 -14.47 14.30
CA PHE A 386 -7.45 -14.71 15.61
C PHE A 386 -7.48 -16.19 16.00
N ASN A 387 -8.66 -16.81 15.88
CA ASN A 387 -8.85 -18.22 16.23
C ASN A 387 -8.08 -19.15 15.29
N TYR A 388 -8.10 -18.89 13.99
CA TYR A 388 -7.38 -19.68 12.98
C TYR A 388 -5.86 -19.59 13.18
N GLY A 389 -5.32 -18.40 13.49
CA GLY A 389 -3.91 -18.27 13.82
C GLY A 389 -3.51 -19.07 15.07
N ASN A 390 -4.33 -19.00 16.11
CA ASN A 390 -4.09 -19.76 17.34
C ASN A 390 -4.34 -21.27 17.22
N SER A 391 -5.13 -21.73 16.24
CA SER A 391 -5.29 -23.17 15.97
C SER A 391 -4.04 -23.75 15.29
N ILE A 392 -3.38 -22.97 14.42
CA ILE A 392 -2.12 -23.35 13.76
C ILE A 392 -0.93 -23.23 14.73
N TYR A 393 -0.82 -22.08 15.42
CA TYR A 393 0.26 -21.78 16.36
C TYR A 393 -0.32 -21.34 17.71
N PRO A 394 -0.57 -22.28 18.64
CA PRO A 394 -1.17 -21.96 19.93
C PRO A 394 -0.42 -20.86 20.69
N GLY A 395 -1.12 -19.74 20.93
CA GLY A 395 -0.60 -18.58 21.66
C GLY A 395 0.14 -17.56 20.81
N ILE A 396 0.10 -17.66 19.47
CA ILE A 396 0.68 -16.65 18.57
C ILE A 396 -0.02 -15.31 18.73
N PHE A 397 -1.35 -15.31 18.87
CA PHE A 397 -2.14 -14.10 19.03
C PHE A 397 -2.73 -14.00 20.42
N LYS A 398 -2.68 -12.81 20.98
CA LYS A 398 -3.25 -12.42 22.27
C LYS A 398 -4.11 -11.17 22.10
N LEU A 399 -4.98 -10.94 23.06
CA LEU A 399 -5.84 -9.75 23.12
C LEU A 399 -5.33 -8.82 24.22
N GLU A 400 -5.26 -7.53 23.92
CA GLU A 400 -4.97 -6.51 24.91
C GLU A 400 -6.21 -6.25 25.76
N ASN A 401 -6.09 -6.43 27.07
CA ASN A 401 -7.21 -6.33 28.01
C ASN A 401 -7.19 -5.02 28.83
N THR A 402 -6.28 -4.09 28.53
CA THR A 402 -6.24 -2.76 29.15
C THR A 402 -7.04 -1.75 28.34
N ASP A 403 -7.42 -0.63 28.94
CA ASP A 403 -7.98 0.49 28.18
C ASP A 403 -7.00 0.89 27.08
N VAL A 404 -7.50 0.93 25.86
CA VAL A 404 -6.73 1.23 24.65
C VAL A 404 -7.23 2.52 24.05
N ASP A 405 -6.31 3.40 23.68
CA ASP A 405 -6.59 4.61 22.92
C ASP A 405 -7.38 4.30 21.62
N SER A 406 -8.34 5.17 21.29
CA SER A 406 -9.09 5.13 20.04
C SER A 406 -8.22 5.10 18.80
N ASP A 407 -7.07 5.77 18.84
CA ASP A 407 -6.14 5.81 17.69
C ASP A 407 -5.53 4.44 17.41
N LEU A 408 -5.19 3.67 18.45
CA LEU A 408 -4.71 2.30 18.27
C LEU A 408 -5.82 1.40 17.73
N LEU A 409 -7.06 1.52 18.25
CA LEU A 409 -8.19 0.73 17.76
C LEU A 409 -8.51 0.99 16.28
N SER A 410 -8.31 2.23 15.81
CA SER A 410 -8.51 2.59 14.41
C SER A 410 -7.43 2.03 13.47
N SER A 411 -6.25 1.71 14.01
CA SER A 411 -5.05 1.32 13.26
C SER A 411 -4.67 -0.16 13.43
N CYS A 412 -5.46 -0.95 14.18
CA CYS A 412 -5.22 -2.37 14.38
C CYS A 412 -6.48 -3.25 14.23
N MET A 413 -6.25 -4.53 13.93
CA MET A 413 -7.28 -5.56 13.98
C MET A 413 -7.63 -5.86 15.45
N HIS A 414 -8.92 -6.02 15.74
CA HIS A 414 -9.41 -6.21 17.10
C HIS A 414 -10.58 -7.20 17.19
N VAL A 415 -10.69 -7.89 18.33
CA VAL A 415 -11.85 -8.73 18.68
C VAL A 415 -12.61 -8.07 19.82
N ASN A 416 -13.89 -7.72 19.61
CA ASN A 416 -14.70 -7.03 20.62
C ASN A 416 -14.03 -5.77 21.20
N LYS A 417 -13.39 -4.96 20.32
CA LYS A 417 -12.58 -3.78 20.68
C LYS A 417 -11.32 -4.06 21.51
N LEU A 418 -10.85 -5.30 21.53
CA LEU A 418 -9.56 -5.67 22.12
C LEU A 418 -8.54 -5.89 20.98
N PRO A 419 -7.49 -5.07 20.87
CA PRO A 419 -6.45 -5.22 19.86
C PRO A 419 -5.81 -6.61 19.88
N ILE A 420 -5.58 -7.15 18.69
CA ILE A 420 -4.82 -8.39 18.50
C ILE A 420 -3.33 -8.05 18.47
N TYR A 421 -2.52 -8.77 19.23
CA TYR A 421 -1.06 -8.63 19.21
C TYR A 421 -0.32 -9.97 19.30
N SER A 422 0.94 -9.96 18.88
CA SER A 422 1.92 -11.02 19.07
C SER A 422 3.11 -10.49 19.88
N LEU A 423 3.90 -11.38 20.50
CA LEU A 423 5.10 -11.01 21.26
C LEU A 423 6.36 -11.18 20.42
N HIS A 424 7.19 -10.13 20.37
CA HIS A 424 8.44 -10.09 19.63
C HIS A 424 9.52 -9.41 20.47
N GLY A 425 10.52 -10.16 20.94
CA GLY A 425 11.57 -9.67 21.81
C GLY A 425 11.05 -9.16 23.16
N GLY A 426 9.95 -9.72 23.68
CA GLY A 426 9.26 -9.25 24.88
C GLY A 426 8.31 -8.07 24.65
N ASN A 427 8.31 -7.46 23.46
CA ASN A 427 7.45 -6.34 23.12
C ASN A 427 6.15 -6.81 22.47
N LYS A 428 5.05 -6.08 22.73
CA LYS A 428 3.77 -6.27 22.03
C LYS A 428 3.88 -5.67 20.63
N VAL A 429 3.66 -6.49 19.61
CA VAL A 429 3.52 -6.06 18.22
C VAL A 429 2.07 -6.27 17.81
N TYR A 430 1.36 -5.18 17.60
CA TYR A 430 -0.05 -5.21 17.23
C TYR A 430 -0.25 -5.58 15.76
N MET A 431 -1.31 -6.32 15.50
CA MET A 431 -1.73 -6.69 14.15
C MET A 431 -2.37 -5.48 13.48
N GLN A 432 -1.57 -4.67 12.79
CA GLN A 432 -2.01 -3.41 12.19
C GLN A 432 -2.88 -3.60 10.94
N THR A 433 -3.65 -2.57 10.56
CA THR A 433 -4.47 -2.54 9.33
C THR A 433 -3.64 -2.68 8.05
N GLY A 434 -2.33 -2.43 8.10
CA GLY A 434 -1.41 -2.76 7.01
C GLY A 434 -1.43 -4.25 6.65
N MET A 435 -1.55 -5.15 7.63
CA MET A 435 -1.68 -6.59 7.38
C MET A 435 -3.04 -6.96 6.80
N GLU A 436 -4.12 -6.31 7.24
CA GLU A 436 -5.44 -6.44 6.60
C GLU A 436 -5.38 -6.02 5.13
N SER A 437 -4.73 -4.88 4.84
CA SER A 437 -4.61 -4.40 3.46
C SER A 437 -3.90 -5.39 2.54
N ARG A 438 -2.87 -6.11 3.05
CA ARG A 438 -2.21 -7.18 2.31
C ARG A 438 -3.15 -8.37 2.06
N ILE A 439 -4.00 -8.72 3.02
CA ILE A 439 -4.97 -9.80 2.84
C ILE A 439 -6.05 -9.39 1.82
N VAL A 440 -6.65 -8.22 2.01
CA VAL A 440 -7.83 -7.78 1.24
C VAL A 440 -7.47 -7.31 -0.16
N PHE A 441 -6.39 -6.54 -0.32
CA PHE A 441 -6.07 -5.85 -1.57
C PHE A 441 -4.82 -6.37 -2.27
N ASP A 442 -3.85 -6.96 -1.56
CA ASP A 442 -2.77 -7.69 -2.23
C ASP A 442 -3.15 -9.14 -2.54
N PHE A 443 -4.31 -9.58 -2.06
CA PHE A 443 -4.81 -10.96 -2.14
C PHE A 443 -3.90 -11.99 -1.46
N GLN A 444 -3.14 -11.58 -0.44
CA GLN A 444 -2.33 -12.52 0.33
C GLN A 444 -3.22 -13.41 1.18
N ARG A 445 -2.91 -14.71 1.25
CA ARG A 445 -3.68 -15.64 2.08
C ARG A 445 -3.53 -15.27 3.56
N PRO A 446 -4.63 -15.23 4.35
CA PRO A 446 -4.54 -14.98 5.80
C PRO A 446 -3.52 -15.88 6.51
N ARG A 447 -3.45 -17.16 6.14
CA ARG A 447 -2.44 -18.09 6.66
C ARG A 447 -1.01 -17.60 6.45
N ASN A 448 -0.73 -16.99 5.30
CA ASN A 448 0.60 -16.55 4.97
C ASN A 448 1.06 -15.38 5.86
N VAL A 449 0.14 -14.45 6.20
CA VAL A 449 0.37 -13.38 7.17
C VAL A 449 0.58 -13.93 8.59
N ILE A 450 -0.17 -14.97 8.96
CA ILE A 450 0.01 -15.68 10.23
C ILE A 450 1.40 -16.33 10.31
N ASP A 451 1.80 -17.07 9.27
CA ASP A 451 3.11 -17.72 9.17
C ASP A 451 4.26 -16.70 9.26
N TRP A 452 4.09 -15.54 8.64
CA TRP A 452 5.04 -14.44 8.73
C TRP A 452 5.17 -13.89 10.16
N THR A 453 4.03 -13.63 10.82
CA THR A 453 4.02 -13.18 12.22
C THR A 453 4.68 -14.21 13.13
N PHE A 454 4.39 -15.50 12.92
CA PHE A 454 5.01 -16.57 13.67
C PHE A 454 6.54 -16.60 13.51
N LYS A 455 7.05 -16.48 12.29
CA LYS A 455 8.51 -16.51 12.00
C LYS A 455 9.30 -15.47 12.81
N THR A 456 8.72 -14.30 13.07
CA THR A 456 9.38 -13.22 13.81
C THR A 456 9.02 -13.19 15.31
N SER A 457 8.06 -14.00 15.74
CA SER A 457 7.56 -14.04 17.12
C SER A 457 8.51 -14.71 18.12
N ASP A 458 8.31 -14.42 19.40
CA ASP A 458 8.97 -15.12 20.50
C ASP A 458 8.50 -16.57 20.63
N LEU A 459 7.28 -16.89 20.20
CA LEU A 459 6.78 -18.27 20.18
C LEU A 459 7.67 -19.17 19.31
N LYS A 460 8.14 -18.67 18.16
CA LYS A 460 9.09 -19.40 17.31
C LYS A 460 10.45 -19.57 17.99
N LYS A 461 10.96 -18.53 18.65
CA LYS A 461 12.23 -18.58 19.38
C LYS A 461 12.17 -19.61 20.52
N ASP A 462 11.08 -19.65 21.26
CA ASP A 462 10.88 -20.59 22.36
C ASP A 462 10.70 -22.03 21.86
N ALA A 463 9.98 -22.23 20.75
CA ALA A 463 9.89 -23.53 20.10
C ALA A 463 11.28 -24.04 19.68
N ALA A 464 12.11 -23.18 19.09
CA ALA A 464 13.49 -23.51 18.71
C ALA A 464 14.36 -23.85 19.94
N ARG A 465 14.28 -23.06 21.03
CA ARG A 465 14.99 -23.32 22.29
C ARG A 465 14.58 -24.68 22.89
N LYS A 466 13.28 -24.98 22.93
CA LYS A 466 12.76 -26.28 23.41
C LYS A 466 13.29 -27.43 22.56
N MET A 467 13.29 -27.29 21.23
CA MET A 467 13.82 -28.29 20.30
C MET A 467 15.33 -28.52 20.52
N HIS A 468 16.13 -27.46 20.61
CA HIS A 468 17.57 -27.56 20.92
C HIS A 468 17.83 -28.25 22.27
N SER A 469 17.04 -27.93 23.30
CA SER A 469 17.16 -28.56 24.61
C SER A 469 16.86 -30.07 24.55
N LYS A 470 15.86 -30.48 23.75
CA LYS A 470 15.48 -31.88 23.54
C LYS A 470 16.59 -32.65 22.81
N VAL A 471 17.11 -32.10 21.72
CA VAL A 471 18.24 -32.67 20.97
C VAL A 471 19.49 -32.81 21.85
N LYS A 472 19.79 -31.82 22.69
CA LYS A 472 20.91 -31.87 23.64
C LYS A 472 20.71 -32.99 24.68
N LYS A 473 19.51 -33.13 25.25
CA LYS A 473 19.18 -34.22 26.19
C LYS A 473 19.28 -35.60 25.54
N GLU A 474 18.83 -35.76 24.30
CA GLU A 474 18.95 -37.01 23.54
C GLU A 474 20.41 -37.37 23.23
N LYS A 475 21.22 -36.39 22.80
CA LYS A 475 22.67 -36.58 22.61
C LYS A 475 23.37 -36.99 23.91
N MET A 476 23.04 -36.36 25.04
CA MET A 476 23.58 -36.74 26.36
C MET A 476 23.17 -38.16 26.76
N LYS A 477 21.90 -38.55 26.58
CA LYS A 477 21.44 -39.93 26.84
C LYS A 477 22.19 -40.95 25.97
N LYS A 478 22.42 -40.66 24.69
CA LYS A 478 23.18 -41.53 23.77
C LYS A 478 24.65 -41.66 24.19
N GLN A 479 25.28 -40.56 24.62
CA GLN A 479 26.65 -40.58 25.15
C GLN A 479 26.77 -41.38 26.47
N MET A 480 25.80 -41.24 27.39
CA MET A 480 25.79 -42.03 28.63
C MET A 480 25.63 -43.53 28.34
N LYS A 481 24.70 -43.92 27.45
CA LYS A 481 24.54 -45.33 27.03
C LYS A 481 25.83 -45.89 26.40
N ASN A 482 26.51 -45.11 25.55
CA ASN A 482 27.79 -45.51 24.97
C ASN A 482 28.93 -45.62 26.00
N LYS A 483 28.96 -44.75 27.02
CA LYS A 483 29.92 -44.85 28.13
C LYS A 483 29.67 -46.09 28.99
N GLN A 484 28.40 -46.41 29.28
CA GLN A 484 28.02 -47.62 30.01
C GLN A 484 28.37 -48.90 29.24
N SER A 485 28.09 -48.97 27.93
CA SER A 485 28.45 -50.15 27.14
C SER A 485 29.96 -50.34 27.03
N LYS A 486 30.74 -49.25 26.91
CA LYS A 486 32.21 -49.30 26.95
C LYS A 486 32.74 -49.78 28.31
N LYS A 487 32.14 -49.34 29.43
CA LYS A 487 32.49 -49.82 30.78
C LYS A 487 32.19 -51.31 30.95
N MET A 488 31.01 -51.78 30.53
CA MET A 488 30.67 -53.21 30.56
C MET A 488 31.63 -54.07 29.71
N ARG A 489 32.00 -53.60 28.50
CA ARG A 489 32.99 -54.29 27.66
C ARG A 489 34.39 -54.34 28.29
N LYS A 490 34.78 -53.30 29.04
CA LYS A 490 36.05 -53.31 29.80
C LYS A 490 35.99 -54.26 31.00
N ALA A 491 34.89 -54.28 31.75
CA ALA A 491 34.71 -55.21 32.87
C ALA A 491 34.77 -56.67 32.43
N ASN A 492 34.10 -57.02 31.33
CA ASN A 492 34.13 -58.38 30.76
C ASN A 492 35.50 -58.77 30.18
N ARG A 493 36.37 -57.81 29.87
CA ARG A 493 37.75 -58.08 29.43
C ARG A 493 38.73 -58.31 30.58
N ASN A 494 38.41 -57.83 31.79
CA ASN A 494 39.25 -58.01 32.98
C ASN A 494 38.85 -59.26 33.80
N GLN A 495 37.77 -59.96 33.41
CA GLN A 495 37.32 -61.22 34.01
C GLN A 495 37.69 -62.46 33.17
N LYS A 496 38.32 -62.25 32.01
CA LYS A 496 39.04 -63.26 31.25
C LYS A 496 40.53 -63.02 31.48
#